data_AF-A0A1Y1YF37-F1
#
_entry.id   AF-A0A1Y1YF37-F1
#
_cell.length_a   1.000
_cell.length_b   1.000
_cell.length_c   1.000
_cell.angle_alpha   90.00
_cell.angle_beta   90.00
_cell.angle_gamma   90.00
#
_symmetry.space_group_name_H-M   'P 1'
#
loop_
_entity.id
_entity.type
_entity.pdbx_description
1 polymer ?
#
loop_
_entity_poly.entity_id
_entity_poly.type
_entity_poly.pdbx_seq_one_letter_code
_entity_poly.pdbx_strand_id
1 'polypeptide(L)'
;MPVLTPSRVAVVVLSLSLLSFLWTFGLPRQIATPSFPAIHHDVPHVPAAPADTWRPAEPLEIVVSAARTSAATAATAALHDSHVSTPTPTSTATTTLRPLPSTNATLTGGTNATGAADKEPDLTADQCKDVAGAGDVMVIVKTSKAEIYQKLPTHLLTLLSCVPNFAIFSDHAGTIDSYPVYDALSSITNASKSAHAEFREYEKMALDPSSRPETVDKELDKWKILPMVYEAYKLKPGMRFYVFMEADTSLSWTNLLLWTRRLDYRIPYYSGAPSYLGTVKFAQRGSGILLSQGAMRQYSKLYQERYVSDWEPRVGKECCGDMVLATALTESAVEYYSAFPIMQGESPGSLDWTERHWCAPVVSWHHMTADDIDMLWGFQKSWTKTEGWDKAYLFKNAFYEFVDPILTERKEEWDNLSQDIKIRKPGSEEGLNSEANMAWYKFSEKEKNATQSVDMCESVCKERKECLQWRWRREECLQGKVVRLGRKSEKREGKENEGWSSGWMVDRIRDAVKEWGQCEEPSWKWNQ
;
A
#
# COMPACT_ATOMS: atom_id res chain seq x y z
N MET A 1 30.81 19.28 -73.33
CA MET A 1 30.15 18.46 -72.28
C MET A 1 31.24 17.78 -71.47
N PRO A 2 31.35 17.97 -70.15
CA PRO A 2 32.40 17.32 -69.38
C PRO A 2 32.16 15.81 -69.35
N VAL A 3 33.18 15.05 -69.76
CA VAL A 3 33.13 13.58 -69.85
C VAL A 3 33.04 13.00 -68.44
N LEU A 4 32.03 12.17 -68.18
CA LEU A 4 31.86 11.44 -66.92
C LEU A 4 32.97 10.39 -66.81
N THR A 5 34.02 10.70 -66.06
CA THR A 5 35.05 9.71 -65.73
C THR A 5 34.56 8.81 -64.59
N PRO A 6 34.99 7.54 -64.52
CA PRO A 6 34.58 6.60 -63.48
C PRO A 6 34.80 7.14 -62.05
N SER A 7 35.87 7.91 -61.85
CA SER A 7 36.17 8.56 -60.57
C SER A 7 35.12 9.61 -60.18
N ARG A 8 34.56 10.34 -61.14
CA ARG A 8 33.49 11.33 -60.86
C ARG A 8 32.18 10.64 -60.51
N VAL A 9 31.89 9.49 -61.13
CA VAL A 9 30.72 8.67 -60.78
C VAL A 9 30.86 8.13 -59.36
N ALA A 10 32.04 7.61 -58.99
CA ALA A 10 32.29 7.09 -57.64
C ALA A 10 32.12 8.17 -56.56
N VAL A 11 32.62 9.39 -56.80
CA VAL A 11 32.45 10.51 -55.86
C VAL A 11 30.98 10.90 -55.72
N VAL A 12 30.21 10.92 -56.81
CA VAL A 12 28.77 11.22 -56.75
C VAL A 12 28.01 10.15 -55.96
N VAL A 13 28.31 8.86 -56.19
CA VAL A 13 27.68 7.76 -55.46
C VAL A 13 28.01 7.83 -53.96
N LEU A 14 29.28 8.01 -53.61
CA LEU A 14 29.70 8.15 -52.21
C LEU A 14 29.05 9.36 -51.53
N SER A 15 28.95 10.49 -52.25
CA SER A 15 28.31 11.71 -51.72
C SER A 15 26.83 11.50 -51.48
N LEU A 16 26.12 10.84 -52.39
CA LEU A 16 24.69 10.52 -52.25
C LEU A 16 24.43 9.50 -51.14
N SER A 17 25.31 8.50 -50.98
CA SER A 17 25.24 7.54 -49.87
C SER A 17 25.48 8.21 -48.52
N LEU A 18 26.45 9.12 -48.42
CA LEU A 18 26.73 9.88 -47.20
C LEU A 18 25.58 10.83 -46.84
N LEU A 19 25.01 11.52 -47.84
CA LEU A 19 23.81 12.36 -47.66
C LEU A 19 22.61 11.54 -47.19
N SER A 20 22.39 10.35 -47.77
CA SER A 20 21.32 9.44 -47.33
C SER A 20 21.53 8.98 -45.88
N PHE A 21 22.76 8.62 -45.51
CA PHE A 21 23.10 8.21 -44.14
C PHE A 21 22.91 9.34 -43.12
N LEU A 22 23.35 10.57 -43.44
CA LEU A 22 23.14 11.73 -42.58
C LEU A 22 21.67 12.16 -42.50
N TRP A 23 20.90 11.99 -43.57
CA TRP A 23 19.46 12.28 -43.56
C TRP A 23 18.65 11.26 -42.75
N THR A 24 19.08 9.99 -42.75
CA THR A 24 18.39 8.91 -42.04
C THR A 24 18.79 8.80 -40.58
N PHE A 25 20.05 9.07 -40.24
CA PHE A 25 20.59 8.83 -38.89
C PHE A 25 21.26 10.05 -38.24
N GLY A 26 21.56 11.11 -38.99
CA GLY A 26 22.41 12.22 -38.54
C GLY A 26 21.70 13.49 -38.06
N LEU A 27 20.38 13.61 -38.24
CA LEU A 27 19.60 14.74 -37.72
C LEU A 27 18.82 14.30 -36.47
N PRO A 28 19.00 14.95 -35.30
CA PRO A 28 18.11 14.74 -34.17
C PRO A 28 16.70 15.15 -34.63
N ARG A 29 15.78 14.20 -34.70
CA ARG A 29 14.36 14.52 -34.84
C ARG A 29 13.98 15.37 -33.63
N GLN A 30 13.90 16.69 -33.81
CA GLN A 30 13.12 17.50 -32.90
C GLN A 30 11.69 17.00 -33.02
N ILE A 31 11.26 16.23 -32.03
CA ILE A 31 9.85 15.95 -31.81
C ILE A 31 9.22 17.33 -31.65
N ALA A 32 8.32 17.68 -32.57
CA ALA A 32 7.62 18.95 -32.53
C ALA A 32 6.99 19.10 -31.15
N THR A 33 7.42 20.11 -30.40
CA THR A 33 6.69 20.56 -29.22
C THR A 33 5.30 20.98 -29.67
N PRO A 34 4.21 20.44 -29.09
CA PRO A 34 2.88 20.88 -29.44
C PRO A 34 2.75 22.36 -29.04
N SER A 35 2.60 23.23 -30.04
CA SER A 35 2.19 24.61 -29.81
C SER A 35 0.72 24.60 -29.42
N PHE A 36 0.41 24.99 -28.19
CA PHE A 36 -0.97 25.24 -27.79
C PHE A 36 -1.61 26.26 -28.74
N PRO A 37 -2.85 26.05 -29.20
CA PRO A 37 -3.56 27.09 -29.92
C PRO A 37 -3.75 28.28 -28.96
N ALA A 38 -3.29 29.46 -29.38
CA ALA A 38 -3.61 30.71 -28.70
C ALA A 38 -5.10 31.00 -28.94
N ILE A 39 -5.95 30.47 -28.07
CA ILE A 39 -7.36 30.80 -28.10
C ILE A 39 -7.57 32.05 -27.24
N HIS A 40 -7.64 33.20 -27.91
CA HIS A 40 -8.24 34.39 -27.32
C HIS A 40 -9.74 34.14 -27.17
N HIS A 41 -10.20 34.02 -25.93
CA HIS A 41 -11.61 34.04 -25.62
C HIS A 41 -11.94 35.34 -24.89
N ASP A 42 -12.63 36.22 -25.61
CA ASP A 42 -13.45 37.26 -25.01
C ASP A 42 -14.42 36.62 -24.01
N VAL A 43 -14.48 37.19 -22.82
CA VAL A 43 -15.36 36.76 -21.73
C VAL A 43 -16.80 37.10 -22.13
N PRO A 44 -17.72 36.12 -22.29
CA PRO A 44 -19.14 36.44 -22.44
C PRO A 44 -19.71 36.81 -21.05
N HIS A 45 -20.32 37.98 -20.94
CA HIS A 45 -21.15 38.34 -19.81
C HIS A 45 -22.31 37.34 -19.66
N VAL A 46 -22.33 36.61 -18.55
CA VAL A 46 -23.49 35.80 -18.14
C VAL A 46 -24.35 36.64 -17.17
N PRO A 47 -25.65 36.87 -17.44
CA PRO A 47 -26.55 37.54 -16.51
C PRO A 47 -26.78 36.70 -15.25
N ALA A 48 -26.88 37.35 -14.10
CA ALA A 48 -27.17 36.71 -12.82
C ALA A 48 -28.52 35.96 -12.86
N ALA A 49 -28.51 34.69 -12.47
CA ALA A 49 -29.72 33.88 -12.26
C ALA A 49 -30.32 34.15 -10.85
N PRO A 50 -31.65 34.11 -10.70
CA PRO A 50 -32.34 34.53 -9.48
C PRO A 50 -32.15 33.52 -8.33
N ALA A 51 -32.16 34.06 -7.11
CA ALA A 51 -31.98 33.31 -5.87
C ALA A 51 -33.21 32.43 -5.55
N ASP A 52 -33.04 31.11 -5.62
CA ASP A 52 -33.98 30.15 -5.05
C ASP A 52 -33.64 29.91 -3.57
N THR A 53 -34.56 30.30 -2.68
CA THR A 53 -34.47 30.10 -1.24
C THR A 53 -34.85 28.66 -0.88
N TRP A 54 -33.86 27.81 -0.64
CA TRP A 54 -34.08 26.52 0.02
C TRP A 54 -33.96 26.70 1.54
N ARG A 55 -35.07 26.49 2.27
CA ARG A 55 -35.08 26.47 3.75
C ARG A 55 -34.78 25.04 4.24
N PRO A 56 -33.86 24.84 5.20
CA PRO A 56 -33.68 23.55 5.84
C PRO A 56 -34.86 23.26 6.81
N ALA A 57 -35.31 22.02 6.85
CA ALA A 57 -36.32 21.55 7.79
C ALA A 57 -35.77 21.51 9.23
N GLU A 58 -36.59 21.96 10.20
CA GLU A 58 -36.26 21.96 11.62
C GLU A 58 -36.20 20.54 12.23
N PRO A 59 -35.41 20.33 13.31
CA PRO A 59 -35.29 19.03 13.96
C PRO A 59 -36.52 18.72 14.85
N LEU A 60 -37.02 17.48 14.77
CA LEU A 60 -38.04 16.96 15.68
C LEU A 60 -37.46 16.74 17.08
N GLU A 61 -38.01 17.44 18.08
CA GLU A 61 -37.77 17.17 19.50
C GLU A 61 -38.40 15.81 19.91
N ILE A 62 -37.58 14.92 20.47
CA ILE A 62 -38.04 13.69 21.10
C ILE A 62 -38.33 13.99 22.58
N VAL A 63 -39.61 14.06 22.93
CA VAL A 63 -40.08 14.13 24.32
C VAL A 63 -40.03 12.73 24.92
N VAL A 64 -39.13 12.50 25.90
CA VAL A 64 -39.11 11.29 26.72
C VAL A 64 -40.10 11.46 27.86
N SER A 65 -41.24 10.75 27.79
CA SER A 65 -42.17 10.60 28.91
C SER A 65 -41.88 9.29 29.65
N ALA A 66 -41.56 9.41 30.94
CA ALA A 66 -41.46 8.29 31.86
C ALA A 66 -42.85 7.85 32.33
N ALA A 67 -43.19 6.58 32.16
CA ALA A 67 -44.34 5.96 32.81
C ALA A 67 -43.95 4.67 33.52
N ARG A 68 -44.32 4.63 34.80
CA ARG A 68 -44.07 3.58 35.79
C ARG A 68 -44.96 2.34 35.56
N THR A 69 -44.36 1.20 35.91
CA THR A 69 -44.92 -0.05 36.43
C THR A 69 -46.43 -0.16 36.68
N SER A 70 -47.00 -1.27 36.20
CA SER A 70 -47.96 -2.07 36.99
C SER A 70 -47.84 -3.55 36.62
N ALA A 71 -47.56 -4.38 37.62
CA ALA A 71 -47.66 -5.83 37.56
C ALA A 71 -49.08 -6.27 37.92
N ALA A 72 -49.60 -7.30 37.24
CA ALA A 72 -50.63 -8.21 37.77
C ALA A 72 -50.65 -9.52 36.95
N THR A 73 -50.27 -10.62 37.62
CA THR A 73 -50.91 -11.96 37.70
C THR A 73 -51.93 -12.38 36.64
N ALA A 74 -52.13 -13.63 36.24
CA ALA A 74 -51.52 -14.96 36.43
C ALA A 74 -52.53 -15.93 35.76
N ALA A 75 -52.10 -16.99 35.07
CA ALA A 75 -52.85 -18.26 35.00
C ALA A 75 -52.05 -19.38 34.31
N THR A 76 -52.21 -20.57 34.88
CA THR A 76 -51.51 -21.85 34.75
C THR A 76 -51.97 -22.77 33.61
N ALA A 77 -51.07 -23.64 33.13
CA ALA A 77 -51.24 -25.10 32.91
C ALA A 77 -49.86 -25.69 32.46
N ALA A 78 -49.17 -26.55 33.22
CA ALA A 78 -49.29 -28.02 33.30
C ALA A 78 -49.22 -28.70 31.91
N LEU A 79 -48.40 -29.70 31.55
CA LEU A 79 -47.59 -30.74 32.19
C LEU A 79 -46.73 -31.37 31.06
N HIS A 80 -45.46 -31.71 31.27
CA HIS A 80 -44.97 -33.10 31.11
C HIS A 80 -43.50 -33.25 31.52
N ASP A 81 -43.30 -34.31 32.29
CA ASP A 81 -42.08 -34.78 32.94
C ASP A 81 -41.32 -35.77 32.03
N SER A 82 -39.97 -35.73 32.02
CA SER A 82 -39.09 -36.89 31.84
C SER A 82 -37.65 -36.59 32.29
N HIS A 83 -37.39 -36.83 33.58
CA HIS A 83 -36.23 -37.51 34.19
C HIS A 83 -34.90 -37.76 33.41
N VAL A 84 -33.80 -37.33 34.07
CA VAL A 84 -32.57 -38.10 34.48
C VAL A 84 -31.52 -38.38 33.39
N SER A 85 -30.26 -37.90 33.47
CA SER A 85 -29.26 -38.22 34.52
C SER A 85 -28.09 -37.24 34.58
N THR A 86 -27.69 -36.86 35.80
CA THR A 86 -26.33 -36.43 36.19
C THR A 86 -25.37 -37.62 36.28
N PRO A 87 -24.04 -37.41 36.19
CA PRO A 87 -23.26 -37.36 37.44
C PRO A 87 -22.14 -36.29 37.47
N THR A 88 -22.00 -35.64 38.63
CA THR A 88 -20.82 -34.92 39.14
C THR A 88 -20.13 -35.82 40.19
N PRO A 89 -19.01 -35.45 40.87
CA PRO A 89 -17.88 -34.55 40.58
C PRO A 89 -16.52 -35.26 40.77
N THR A 90 -15.36 -34.57 40.67
CA THR A 90 -14.24 -34.62 41.66
C THR A 90 -13.07 -33.66 41.32
N SER A 91 -12.70 -32.89 42.35
CA SER A 91 -11.41 -32.24 42.67
C SER A 91 -10.91 -31.01 41.92
N THR A 92 -11.24 -29.87 42.53
CA THR A 92 -10.50 -28.61 42.66
C THR A 92 -8.99 -28.73 42.92
N ALA A 93 -8.20 -27.90 42.23
CA ALA A 93 -6.95 -27.34 42.73
C ALA A 93 -6.93 -25.83 42.43
N THR A 94 -7.08 -25.04 43.49
CA THR A 94 -7.08 -23.58 43.48
C THR A 94 -5.64 -23.09 43.56
N THR A 95 -5.18 -22.28 42.60
CA THR A 95 -3.95 -21.48 42.75
C THR A 95 -4.32 -20.01 42.73
N THR A 96 -4.26 -19.39 43.91
CA THR A 96 -4.39 -17.97 44.15
C THR A 96 -3.05 -17.28 43.86
N LEU A 97 -3.04 -16.36 42.89
CA LEU A 97 -1.90 -15.45 42.68
C LEU A 97 -2.07 -14.21 43.56
N ARG A 98 -1.06 -13.97 44.40
CA ARG A 98 -0.93 -12.85 45.33
C ARG A 98 -0.10 -11.73 44.66
N PRO A 99 -0.43 -10.44 44.80
CA PRO A 99 0.38 -9.35 44.24
C PRO A 99 1.60 -9.06 45.12
N LEU A 100 2.75 -8.79 44.51
CA LEU A 100 3.94 -8.27 45.20
C LEU A 100 3.87 -6.73 45.36
N PRO A 101 4.49 -6.18 46.42
CA PRO A 101 4.19 -4.86 46.96
C PRO A 101 4.92 -3.70 46.26
N SER A 102 4.23 -2.56 46.21
CA SER A 102 4.77 -1.23 45.95
C SER A 102 5.62 -0.76 47.13
N THR A 103 6.83 -0.27 46.84
CA THR A 103 7.65 0.46 47.80
C THR A 103 7.49 1.96 47.56
N ASN A 104 6.86 2.62 48.52
CA ASN A 104 6.90 4.07 48.68
C ASN A 104 8.33 4.48 49.09
N ALA A 105 8.94 5.38 48.32
CA ALA A 105 10.12 6.12 48.77
C ALA A 105 9.77 7.61 48.90
N THR A 106 10.12 8.12 50.07
CA THR A 106 9.72 9.35 50.72
C THR A 106 10.29 10.61 50.04
N LEU A 107 9.44 11.63 49.97
CA LEU A 107 9.78 13.02 49.69
C LEU A 107 10.80 13.57 50.71
N THR A 108 11.91 14.11 50.22
CA THR A 108 12.68 15.13 50.94
C THR A 108 12.91 16.31 50.01
N GLY A 109 12.49 17.50 50.47
CA GLY A 109 12.57 18.74 49.73
C GLY A 109 13.97 19.34 49.75
N GLY A 110 14.27 20.12 48.70
CA GLY A 110 15.50 20.89 48.55
C GLY A 110 15.42 21.88 47.39
N THR A 111 14.83 23.05 47.68
CA THR A 111 15.17 24.40 47.17
C THR A 111 15.52 24.64 45.69
N ASN A 112 14.63 25.42 45.04
CA ASN A 112 14.85 26.49 44.05
C ASN A 112 16.23 26.62 43.38
N ALA A 113 16.26 26.34 42.09
CA ALA A 113 17.04 27.11 41.13
C ALA A 113 16.25 27.21 39.81
N THR A 114 15.88 28.44 39.47
CA THR A 114 15.29 28.86 38.20
C THR A 114 16.26 28.56 37.06
N GLY A 115 16.02 27.47 36.33
CA GLY A 115 16.57 27.24 35.01
C GLY A 115 15.41 27.21 34.03
N ALA A 116 15.32 28.22 33.17
CA ALA A 116 14.47 28.17 31.99
C ALA A 116 14.93 26.97 31.16
N ALA A 117 14.23 25.85 31.28
CA ALA A 117 14.30 24.81 30.28
C ALA A 117 13.64 25.41 29.04
N ASP A 118 14.47 25.79 28.07
CA ASP A 118 14.05 26.06 26.72
C ASP A 118 13.16 24.89 26.30
N LYS A 119 11.85 25.15 26.21
CA LYS A 119 10.95 24.30 25.44
C LYS A 119 11.46 24.38 24.01
N GLU A 120 12.25 23.39 23.60
CA GLU A 120 12.37 23.03 22.20
C GLU A 120 10.94 23.01 21.63
N PRO A 121 10.66 23.70 20.51
CA PRO A 121 9.34 23.68 19.94
C PRO A 121 9.09 22.26 19.44
N ASP A 122 8.32 21.51 20.22
CA ASP A 122 7.61 20.35 19.75
C ASP A 122 6.81 20.79 18.51
N LEU A 123 7.00 20.09 17.39
CA LEU A 123 6.30 20.40 16.15
C LEU A 123 4.81 20.20 16.41
N THR A 124 4.11 21.29 16.67
CA THR A 124 2.66 21.25 16.89
C THR A 124 1.99 20.66 15.65
N ALA A 125 1.03 19.76 15.85
CA ALA A 125 0.25 19.09 14.80
C ALA A 125 -0.36 20.04 13.73
N ASP A 126 -0.39 21.34 14.01
CA ASP A 126 -0.81 22.39 13.09
C ASP A 126 0.15 22.58 11.90
N GLN A 127 1.45 22.33 12.05
CA GLN A 127 2.42 22.64 10.98
C GLN A 127 2.38 21.68 9.78
N CYS A 128 1.95 20.42 9.98
CA CYS A 128 1.91 19.43 8.89
C CYS A 128 0.62 19.49 8.05
N LYS A 129 -0.46 20.08 8.60
CA LYS A 129 -1.74 20.27 7.91
C LYS A 129 -1.69 21.42 6.91
N ASP A 130 -0.88 22.43 7.20
CA ASP A 130 -0.80 23.66 6.43
C ASP A 130 0.37 23.67 5.42
N VAL A 131 0.97 22.51 5.17
CA VAL A 131 2.04 22.35 4.19
C VAL A 131 1.52 22.70 2.78
N ALA A 132 2.33 23.40 1.99
CA ALA A 132 1.95 23.79 0.64
C ALA A 132 1.49 22.57 -0.21
N GLY A 133 0.26 22.62 -0.70
CA GLY A 133 -0.39 21.54 -1.46
C GLY A 133 -1.27 20.60 -0.62
N ALA A 134 -1.22 20.66 0.72
CA ALA A 134 -2.02 19.80 1.59
C ALA A 134 -3.54 19.93 1.34
N GLY A 135 -4.02 21.17 1.16
CA GLY A 135 -5.43 21.44 0.87
C GLY A 135 -5.92 20.95 -0.50
N ASP A 136 -5.01 20.61 -1.42
CA ASP A 136 -5.31 20.16 -2.78
C ASP A 136 -5.49 18.63 -2.88
N VAL A 137 -5.08 17.89 -1.84
CA VAL A 137 -5.06 16.42 -1.81
C VAL A 137 -6.13 15.90 -0.84
N MET A 138 -6.89 14.91 -1.29
CA MET A 138 -7.76 14.10 -0.45
C MET A 138 -7.21 12.68 -0.34
N VAL A 139 -7.08 12.17 0.89
CA VAL A 139 -6.71 10.77 1.15
C VAL A 139 -7.95 9.94 1.45
N ILE A 140 -8.10 8.82 0.78
CA ILE A 140 -9.24 7.92 0.90
C ILE A 140 -8.72 6.60 1.44
N VAL A 141 -9.13 6.25 2.66
CA VAL A 141 -8.70 5.01 3.31
C VAL A 141 -9.78 3.95 3.13
N LYS A 142 -9.44 2.88 2.42
CA LYS A 142 -10.25 1.66 2.31
C LYS A 142 -9.92 0.71 3.45
N THR A 143 -10.95 0.23 4.13
CA THR A 143 -10.83 -0.79 5.19
C THR A 143 -12.03 -1.75 5.14
N SER A 144 -12.18 -2.60 6.15
CA SER A 144 -13.30 -3.52 6.34
C SER A 144 -13.73 -3.51 7.81
N LYS A 145 -15.01 -3.81 8.09
CA LYS A 145 -15.50 -3.97 9.46
C LYS A 145 -14.69 -5.03 10.25
N ALA A 146 -14.09 -6.00 9.56
CA ALA A 146 -13.25 -7.05 10.14
C ALA A 146 -11.93 -6.52 10.75
N GLU A 147 -11.33 -5.48 10.16
CA GLU A 147 -9.96 -5.03 10.51
C GLU A 147 -9.88 -3.57 10.97
N ILE A 148 -10.98 -2.80 10.87
CA ILE A 148 -10.97 -1.35 11.11
C ILE A 148 -10.40 -0.97 12.48
N TYR A 149 -10.76 -1.70 13.55
CA TYR A 149 -10.26 -1.40 14.90
C TYR A 149 -8.81 -1.85 15.14
N GLN A 150 -8.28 -2.74 14.30
CA GLN A 150 -6.92 -3.24 14.43
C GLN A 150 -5.92 -2.38 13.64
N LYS A 151 -6.31 -1.91 12.45
CA LYS A 151 -5.39 -1.22 11.53
C LYS A 151 -5.56 0.30 11.48
N LEU A 152 -6.79 0.82 11.60
CA LEU A 152 -7.06 2.24 11.39
C LEU A 152 -6.59 3.18 12.51
N PRO A 153 -6.58 2.80 13.81
CA PRO A 153 -6.15 3.70 14.89
C PRO A 153 -4.76 4.30 14.68
N THR A 154 -3.79 3.53 14.18
CA THR A 154 -2.45 4.04 13.89
C THR A 154 -2.48 5.15 12.86
N HIS A 155 -3.27 5.04 11.79
CA HIS A 155 -3.41 6.10 10.78
C HIS A 155 -4.02 7.37 11.36
N LEU A 156 -5.01 7.26 12.25
CA LEU A 156 -5.64 8.40 12.92
C LEU A 156 -4.64 9.18 13.80
N LEU A 157 -3.73 8.46 14.46
CA LEU A 157 -2.69 9.05 15.32
C LEU A 157 -1.46 9.54 14.53
N THR A 158 -1.31 9.11 13.27
CA THR A 158 -0.15 9.42 12.41
C THR A 158 -0.57 10.26 11.21
N LEU A 159 -0.62 9.69 10.01
CA LEU A 159 -0.88 10.38 8.75
C LEU A 159 -2.15 11.23 8.78
N LEU A 160 -3.28 10.66 9.20
CA LEU A 160 -4.58 11.34 9.13
C LEU A 160 -4.71 12.48 10.14
N SER A 161 -3.82 12.54 11.14
CA SER A 161 -3.70 13.73 11.99
C SER A 161 -3.16 14.94 11.23
N CYS A 162 -2.46 14.74 10.10
CA CYS A 162 -1.88 15.80 9.26
C CYS A 162 -2.61 16.03 7.94
N VAL A 163 -3.46 15.10 7.50
CA VAL A 163 -4.21 15.24 6.24
C VAL A 163 -5.48 16.06 6.46
N PRO A 164 -5.64 17.25 5.87
CA PRO A 164 -6.82 18.09 6.11
C PRO A 164 -8.09 17.56 5.42
N ASN A 165 -7.95 16.74 4.37
CA ASN A 165 -9.06 16.17 3.62
C ASN A 165 -8.92 14.65 3.57
N PHE A 166 -9.73 13.92 4.31
CA PHE A 166 -9.79 12.48 4.17
C PHE A 166 -11.20 11.91 4.31
N ALA A 167 -11.39 10.69 3.84
CA ALA A 167 -12.60 9.89 4.04
C ALA A 167 -12.22 8.43 4.29
N ILE A 168 -13.00 7.75 5.13
CA ILE A 168 -12.81 6.35 5.47
C ILE A 168 -13.98 5.56 4.87
N PHE A 169 -13.67 4.58 4.04
CA PHE A 169 -14.66 3.70 3.43
C PHE A 169 -14.47 2.27 3.91
N SER A 170 -15.57 1.61 4.25
CA SER A 170 -15.63 0.22 4.68
C SER A 170 -16.71 -0.54 3.90
N ASP A 171 -16.86 -1.83 4.18
CA ASP A 171 -18.02 -2.62 3.77
C ASP A 171 -19.29 -2.27 4.57
N HIS A 172 -19.22 -1.46 5.64
CA HIS A 172 -20.38 -1.01 6.40
C HIS A 172 -20.20 0.43 6.87
N ALA A 173 -21.32 1.13 6.99
CA ALA A 173 -21.35 2.46 7.60
C ALA A 173 -21.09 2.36 9.11
N GLY A 174 -20.48 3.39 9.67
CA GLY A 174 -20.22 3.44 11.11
C GLY A 174 -19.47 4.70 11.52
N THR A 175 -18.86 4.62 12.69
CA THR A 175 -17.98 5.65 13.23
C THR A 175 -16.78 5.00 13.88
N ILE A 176 -15.63 5.66 13.83
CA ILE A 176 -14.45 5.32 14.62
C ILE A 176 -13.88 6.59 15.22
N ASP A 177 -13.71 6.58 16.54
CA ASP A 177 -13.54 7.79 17.34
C ASP A 177 -14.69 8.79 17.06
N SER A 178 -14.44 9.86 16.32
CA SER A 178 -15.47 10.81 15.85
C SER A 178 -15.59 10.88 14.33
N TYR A 179 -14.88 10.04 13.58
CA TYR A 179 -14.84 10.10 12.13
C TYR A 179 -15.90 9.19 11.51
N PRO A 180 -16.66 9.69 10.51
CA PRO A 180 -17.63 8.89 9.79
C PRO A 180 -16.92 7.83 8.93
N VAL A 181 -17.47 6.63 8.95
CA VAL A 181 -17.09 5.52 8.06
C VAL A 181 -18.21 5.33 7.05
N TYR A 182 -17.90 5.46 5.77
CA TYR A 182 -18.84 5.36 4.67
C TYR A 182 -18.95 3.93 4.16
N ASP A 183 -20.17 3.48 3.88
CA ASP A 183 -20.44 2.18 3.28
C ASP A 183 -20.23 2.23 1.76
N ALA A 184 -19.14 1.63 1.29
CA ALA A 184 -18.82 1.52 -0.12
C ALA A 184 -19.70 0.50 -0.88
N LEU A 185 -20.48 -0.32 -0.18
CA LEU A 185 -21.36 -1.35 -0.78
C LEU A 185 -22.84 -0.95 -0.78
N SER A 186 -23.16 0.22 -0.21
CA SER A 186 -24.52 0.73 -0.11
C SER A 186 -25.24 0.84 -1.47
N SER A 187 -24.51 1.21 -2.53
CA SER A 187 -25.06 1.37 -3.89
C SER A 187 -25.13 0.10 -4.72
N ILE A 188 -24.62 -1.05 -4.25
CA ILE A 188 -24.69 -2.30 -4.99
C ILE A 188 -26.16 -2.71 -5.14
N THR A 189 -26.57 -3.12 -6.35
CA THR A 189 -27.95 -3.48 -6.64
C THR A 189 -28.39 -4.73 -5.88
N ASN A 190 -29.69 -4.81 -5.57
CA ASN A 190 -30.26 -6.01 -4.94
C ASN A 190 -30.11 -7.26 -5.82
N ALA A 191 -30.08 -7.09 -7.14
CA ALA A 191 -29.84 -8.19 -8.09
C ALA A 191 -28.44 -8.79 -7.89
N SER A 192 -27.40 -7.96 -7.83
CA SER A 192 -26.04 -8.41 -7.56
C SER A 192 -25.91 -9.01 -6.16
N LYS A 193 -26.46 -8.35 -5.12
CA LYS A 193 -26.47 -8.89 -3.75
C LYS A 193 -27.08 -10.28 -3.67
N SER A 194 -28.21 -10.51 -4.37
CA SER A 194 -28.90 -11.80 -4.38
C SER A 194 -28.17 -12.87 -5.20
N ALA A 195 -27.45 -12.48 -6.26
CA ALA A 195 -26.78 -13.41 -7.17
C ALA A 195 -25.42 -13.91 -6.65
N HIS A 196 -24.82 -13.21 -5.70
CA HIS A 196 -23.44 -13.39 -5.28
C HIS A 196 -23.33 -13.76 -3.79
N ALA A 197 -22.75 -14.93 -3.50
CA ALA A 197 -22.76 -15.51 -2.17
C ALA A 197 -21.95 -14.71 -1.13
N GLU A 198 -20.95 -13.96 -1.58
CA GLU A 198 -20.12 -13.07 -0.75
C GLU A 198 -20.95 -11.97 -0.04
N PHE A 199 -22.11 -11.59 -0.58
CA PHE A 199 -23.00 -10.61 0.07
C PHE A 199 -23.77 -11.16 1.27
N ARG A 200 -23.77 -12.48 1.50
CA ARG A 200 -24.42 -13.07 2.68
C ARG A 200 -23.80 -12.59 3.98
N GLU A 201 -22.48 -12.44 4.03
CA GLU A 201 -21.81 -11.93 5.23
C GLU A 201 -22.05 -10.43 5.41
N TYR A 202 -22.12 -9.67 4.31
CA TYR A 202 -22.54 -8.26 4.33
C TYR A 202 -23.95 -8.10 4.92
N GLU A 203 -24.93 -8.85 4.43
CA GLU A 203 -26.30 -8.80 4.94
C GLU A 203 -26.40 -9.23 6.41
N LYS A 204 -25.64 -10.27 6.81
CA LYS A 204 -25.55 -10.71 8.21
C LYS A 204 -24.99 -9.62 9.12
N MET A 205 -23.92 -8.93 8.71
CA MET A 205 -23.32 -7.84 9.47
C MET A 205 -24.21 -6.58 9.54
N ALA A 206 -25.08 -6.37 8.55
CA ALA A 206 -26.09 -5.32 8.57
C ALA A 206 -27.22 -5.62 9.56
N LEU A 207 -27.60 -6.90 9.72
CA LEU A 207 -28.61 -7.34 10.68
C LEU A 207 -28.08 -7.38 12.13
N ASP A 208 -26.79 -7.68 12.31
CA ASP A 208 -26.12 -7.68 13.60
C ASP A 208 -24.96 -6.66 13.63
N PRO A 209 -25.20 -5.44 14.12
CA PRO A 209 -24.16 -4.42 14.26
C PRO A 209 -22.97 -4.88 15.12
N SER A 210 -23.17 -5.82 16.05
CA SER A 210 -22.12 -6.37 16.91
C SER A 210 -21.23 -7.41 16.23
N SER A 211 -21.69 -7.97 15.10
CA SER A 211 -20.93 -8.92 14.29
C SER A 211 -19.63 -8.30 13.80
N ARG A 212 -18.53 -9.01 14.04
CA ARG A 212 -17.16 -8.66 13.64
C ARG A 212 -16.52 -9.92 13.04
N PRO A 213 -16.41 -10.02 11.70
CA PRO A 213 -15.69 -11.11 11.07
C PRO A 213 -14.22 -11.09 11.51
N GLU A 214 -13.62 -12.26 11.67
CA GLU A 214 -12.20 -12.37 12.05
C GLU A 214 -11.25 -11.98 10.91
N THR A 215 -11.70 -12.12 9.67
CA THR A 215 -10.89 -11.91 8.46
C THR A 215 -11.67 -11.16 7.40
N VAL A 216 -10.95 -10.45 6.55
CA VAL A 216 -11.51 -9.75 5.40
C VAL A 216 -11.89 -10.74 4.30
N ASP A 217 -13.14 -10.74 3.87
CA ASP A 217 -13.59 -11.47 2.68
C ASP A 217 -13.12 -10.75 1.41
N LYS A 218 -12.15 -11.34 0.71
CA LYS A 218 -11.57 -10.78 -0.51
C LYS A 218 -12.58 -10.73 -1.68
N GLU A 219 -13.52 -11.66 -1.73
CA GLU A 219 -14.55 -11.68 -2.79
C GLU A 219 -15.57 -10.55 -2.57
N LEU A 220 -15.90 -10.24 -1.32
CA LEU A 220 -16.71 -9.05 -1.01
C LEU A 220 -15.91 -7.74 -1.20
N ASP A 221 -14.65 -7.73 -0.77
CA ASP A 221 -13.79 -6.55 -0.75
C ASP A 221 -13.57 -5.91 -2.14
N LYS A 222 -13.60 -6.73 -3.21
CA LYS A 222 -13.44 -6.27 -4.60
C LYS A 222 -14.58 -5.35 -5.06
N TRP A 223 -15.78 -5.49 -4.47
CA TRP A 223 -16.96 -4.70 -4.84
C TRP A 223 -16.91 -3.24 -4.38
N LYS A 224 -16.07 -2.91 -3.39
CA LYS A 224 -16.00 -1.57 -2.81
C LYS A 224 -15.40 -0.53 -3.76
N ILE A 225 -14.47 -0.92 -4.63
CA ILE A 225 -13.54 0.05 -5.25
C ILE A 225 -14.21 1.03 -6.22
N LEU A 226 -15.14 0.57 -7.06
CA LEU A 226 -15.83 1.45 -8.01
C LEU A 226 -16.75 2.46 -7.29
N PRO A 227 -17.70 2.03 -6.44
CA PRO A 227 -18.53 2.96 -5.66
C PRO A 227 -17.70 3.87 -4.76
N MET A 228 -16.65 3.36 -4.12
CA MET A 228 -15.78 4.17 -3.26
C MET A 228 -15.14 5.32 -4.04
N VAL A 229 -14.60 5.07 -5.24
CA VAL A 229 -14.02 6.13 -6.07
C VAL A 229 -15.08 7.16 -6.44
N TYR A 230 -16.26 6.72 -6.86
CA TYR A 230 -17.35 7.62 -7.24
C TYR A 230 -17.88 8.46 -6.06
N GLU A 231 -18.12 7.83 -4.91
CA GLU A 231 -18.61 8.53 -3.71
C GLU A 231 -17.55 9.46 -3.12
N ALA A 232 -16.26 9.12 -3.17
CA ALA A 232 -15.18 10.03 -2.79
C ALA A 232 -15.18 11.32 -3.63
N TYR A 233 -15.42 11.21 -4.94
CA TYR A 233 -15.59 12.39 -5.80
C TYR A 233 -16.79 13.23 -5.40
N LYS A 234 -17.94 12.59 -5.11
CA LYS A 234 -19.16 13.30 -4.68
C LYS A 234 -18.99 14.02 -3.35
N LEU A 235 -18.23 13.44 -2.41
CA LEU A 235 -17.97 14.05 -1.11
C LEU A 235 -17.19 15.35 -1.23
N LYS A 236 -16.16 15.40 -2.08
CA LYS A 236 -15.35 16.62 -2.30
C LYS A 236 -14.91 16.79 -3.75
N PRO A 237 -15.79 17.17 -4.69
CA PRO A 237 -15.49 17.21 -6.13
C PRO A 237 -14.41 18.22 -6.54
N GLY A 238 -14.13 19.20 -5.67
CA GLY A 238 -13.15 20.27 -5.91
C GLY A 238 -11.69 19.89 -5.65
N MET A 239 -11.39 18.70 -5.14
CA MET A 239 -10.01 18.29 -4.86
C MET A 239 -9.20 18.12 -6.14
N ARG A 240 -7.92 18.51 -6.12
CA ARG A 240 -7.03 18.38 -7.28
C ARG A 240 -6.55 16.95 -7.44
N PHE A 241 -6.28 16.25 -6.34
CA PHE A 241 -5.82 14.87 -6.33
C PHE A 241 -6.55 14.05 -5.26
N TYR A 242 -6.86 12.80 -5.61
CA TYR A 242 -7.51 11.81 -4.78
C TYR A 242 -6.58 10.62 -4.67
N VAL A 243 -6.16 10.29 -3.45
CA VAL A 243 -5.18 9.25 -3.18
C VAL A 243 -5.84 8.17 -2.35
N PHE A 244 -6.05 7.01 -2.96
CA PHE A 244 -6.65 5.84 -2.33
C PHE A 244 -5.56 4.99 -1.72
N MET A 245 -5.77 4.50 -0.50
CA MET A 245 -4.86 3.61 0.22
C MET A 245 -5.65 2.55 1.00
N GLU A 246 -5.01 1.44 1.33
CA GLU A 246 -5.56 0.43 2.24
C GLU A 246 -5.06 0.67 3.67
N ALA A 247 -5.69 0.03 4.66
CA ALA A 247 -5.36 0.25 6.07
C ALA A 247 -3.95 -0.25 6.47
N ASP A 248 -3.32 -1.09 5.65
CA ASP A 248 -1.93 -1.56 5.78
C ASP A 248 -0.98 -0.97 4.72
N THR A 249 -1.35 0.18 4.16
CA THR A 249 -0.48 1.02 3.32
C THR A 249 0.07 2.16 4.15
N SER A 250 1.37 2.45 4.07
CA SER A 250 1.92 3.71 4.59
C SER A 250 2.02 4.74 3.46
N LEU A 251 1.74 6.01 3.74
CA LEU A 251 1.95 7.12 2.81
C LEU A 251 2.91 8.15 3.40
N SER A 252 3.90 8.53 2.62
CA SER A 252 4.76 9.67 2.90
C SER A 252 4.02 10.96 2.58
N TRP A 253 3.60 11.72 3.59
CA TRP A 253 2.92 12.98 3.38
C TRP A 253 3.81 13.99 2.65
N THR A 254 5.07 14.13 3.08
CA THR A 254 6.03 15.03 2.45
C THR A 254 6.28 14.69 0.99
N ASN A 255 6.60 13.42 0.70
CA ASN A 255 6.91 13.02 -0.67
C ASN A 255 5.67 13.05 -1.57
N LEU A 256 4.49 12.73 -1.03
CA LEU A 256 3.23 12.83 -1.77
C LEU A 256 2.94 14.28 -2.18
N LEU A 257 3.07 15.25 -1.27
CA LEU A 257 2.86 16.66 -1.61
C LEU A 257 3.90 17.19 -2.59
N LEU A 258 5.16 16.76 -2.48
CA LEU A 258 6.20 17.10 -3.45
C LEU A 258 5.94 16.49 -4.83
N TRP A 259 5.34 15.31 -4.88
CA TRP A 259 4.96 14.65 -6.12
C TRP A 259 3.80 15.39 -6.80
N THR A 260 2.70 15.63 -6.09
CA THR A 260 1.48 16.24 -6.66
C THR A 260 1.72 17.67 -7.16
N ARG A 261 2.64 18.42 -6.54
CA ARG A 261 3.06 19.76 -7.01
C ARG A 261 3.72 19.76 -8.39
N ARG A 262 4.17 18.60 -8.88
CA ARG A 262 4.78 18.43 -10.21
C ARG A 262 3.76 18.05 -11.29
N LEU A 263 2.51 17.80 -10.91
CA LEU A 263 1.47 17.29 -11.78
C LEU A 263 0.42 18.37 -12.10
N ASP A 264 -0.06 18.39 -13.35
CA ASP A 264 -1.23 19.19 -13.71
C ASP A 264 -2.50 18.38 -13.45
N TYR A 265 -3.23 18.73 -12.39
CA TYR A 265 -4.44 18.03 -11.95
C TYR A 265 -5.57 17.96 -13.00
N ARG A 266 -5.48 18.77 -14.07
CA ARG A 266 -6.47 18.80 -15.16
C ARG A 266 -6.28 17.64 -16.14
N ILE A 267 -5.06 17.11 -16.23
CA ILE A 267 -4.74 15.94 -17.05
C ILE A 267 -5.27 14.70 -16.33
N PRO A 268 -5.98 13.77 -17.01
CA PRO A 268 -6.63 12.64 -16.38
C PRO A 268 -5.64 11.52 -15.99
N TYR A 269 -4.84 11.77 -14.96
CA TYR A 269 -3.94 10.78 -14.39
C TYR A 269 -4.70 9.71 -13.61
N TYR A 270 -4.48 8.46 -14.00
CA TYR A 270 -4.63 7.26 -13.17
C TYR A 270 -3.25 6.66 -12.93
N SER A 271 -2.78 6.67 -11.68
CA SER A 271 -1.40 6.28 -11.38
C SER A 271 -1.28 5.41 -10.13
N GLY A 272 -0.30 4.50 -10.15
CA GLY A 272 0.04 3.64 -9.02
C GLY A 272 1.14 2.64 -9.39
N ALA A 273 1.42 1.69 -8.49
CA ALA A 273 2.37 0.61 -8.79
C ALA A 273 1.76 -0.34 -9.85
N PRO A 274 2.50 -0.72 -10.89
CA PRO A 274 1.98 -1.54 -11.98
C PRO A 274 1.76 -2.98 -11.54
N SER A 275 0.56 -3.49 -11.83
CA SER A 275 0.24 -4.91 -11.86
C SER A 275 -0.31 -5.29 -13.23
N TYR A 276 -0.30 -6.58 -13.53
CA TYR A 276 -0.61 -7.12 -14.85
C TYR A 276 -1.53 -8.33 -14.72
N LEU A 277 -2.61 -8.34 -15.52
CA LEU A 277 -3.44 -9.52 -15.73
C LEU A 277 -3.62 -9.70 -17.24
N GLY A 278 -2.91 -10.68 -17.81
CA GLY A 278 -2.78 -10.82 -19.25
C GLY A 278 -2.16 -9.57 -19.86
N THR A 279 -2.89 -8.89 -20.74
CA THR A 279 -2.45 -7.64 -21.39
C THR A 279 -2.91 -6.38 -20.65
N VAL A 280 -3.75 -6.52 -19.62
CA VAL A 280 -4.27 -5.38 -18.86
C VAL A 280 -3.22 -4.94 -17.84
N LYS A 281 -2.76 -3.70 -17.97
CA LYS A 281 -1.88 -3.02 -17.01
C LYS A 281 -2.75 -2.13 -16.12
N PHE A 282 -2.60 -2.24 -14.80
CA PHE A 282 -3.39 -1.49 -13.84
C PHE A 282 -2.58 -1.11 -12.60
N ALA A 283 -3.06 -0.09 -11.86
CA ALA A 283 -2.52 0.25 -10.56
C ALA A 283 -2.98 -0.77 -9.53
N GLN A 284 -2.05 -1.45 -8.87
CA GLN A 284 -2.33 -2.30 -7.72
C GLN A 284 -2.91 -1.46 -6.58
N ARG A 285 -4.06 -1.86 -6.03
CA ARG A 285 -4.73 -1.10 -4.96
C ARG A 285 -3.89 -0.94 -3.68
N GLY A 286 -3.13 -1.97 -3.30
CA GLY A 286 -2.41 -2.01 -2.02
C GLY A 286 -1.30 -0.97 -1.93
N SER A 287 -0.58 -0.73 -3.03
CA SER A 287 0.43 0.34 -3.10
C SER A 287 -0.16 1.74 -3.03
N GLY A 288 -1.48 1.87 -3.16
CA GLY A 288 -2.20 3.09 -3.33
C GLY A 288 -2.40 3.49 -4.79
N ILE A 289 -3.45 4.28 -5.03
CA ILE A 289 -3.85 4.77 -6.35
C ILE A 289 -4.01 6.28 -6.27
N LEU A 290 -3.38 7.01 -7.19
CA LEU A 290 -3.60 8.43 -7.40
C LEU A 290 -4.51 8.67 -8.60
N LEU A 291 -5.60 9.39 -8.37
CA LEU A 291 -6.49 9.92 -9.41
C LEU A 291 -6.46 11.45 -9.36
N SER A 292 -6.18 12.07 -10.51
CA SER A 292 -6.32 13.52 -10.68
C SER A 292 -7.79 13.94 -10.73
N GLN A 293 -8.08 15.22 -10.52
CA GLN A 293 -9.41 15.78 -10.75
C GLN A 293 -9.90 15.54 -12.18
N GLY A 294 -9.01 15.68 -13.18
CA GLY A 294 -9.32 15.39 -14.57
C GLY A 294 -9.81 13.96 -14.78
N ALA A 295 -9.20 12.99 -14.09
CA ALA A 295 -9.60 11.59 -14.13
C ALA A 295 -10.94 11.37 -13.42
N MET A 296 -11.08 11.90 -12.20
CA MET A 296 -12.31 11.75 -11.40
C MET A 296 -13.53 12.34 -12.09
N ARG A 297 -13.39 13.51 -12.74
CA ARG A 297 -14.48 14.13 -13.52
C ARG A 297 -14.93 13.25 -14.67
N GLN A 298 -14.00 12.66 -15.41
CA GLN A 298 -14.33 11.78 -16.55
C GLN A 298 -14.98 10.47 -16.08
N TYR A 299 -14.38 9.83 -15.08
CA TYR A 299 -14.92 8.63 -14.44
C TYR A 299 -16.33 8.84 -13.89
N SER A 300 -16.54 9.92 -13.12
CA SER A 300 -17.83 10.23 -12.51
C SER A 300 -18.94 10.45 -13.54
N LYS A 301 -18.61 10.98 -14.72
CA LYS A 301 -19.60 11.18 -15.78
C LYS A 301 -20.10 9.85 -16.31
N LEU A 302 -19.20 8.92 -16.66
CA LEU A 302 -19.59 7.62 -17.19
C LEU A 302 -20.14 6.67 -16.12
N TYR A 303 -19.73 6.82 -14.85
CA TYR A 303 -20.24 5.98 -13.77
C TYR A 303 -21.76 5.96 -13.69
N GLN A 304 -22.41 7.12 -13.78
CA GLN A 304 -23.87 7.21 -13.72
C GLN A 304 -24.56 6.47 -14.86
N GLU A 305 -23.91 6.37 -16.01
CA GLU A 305 -24.46 5.76 -17.22
C GLU A 305 -24.16 4.26 -17.32
N ARG A 306 -22.98 3.83 -16.87
CA ARG A 306 -22.45 2.47 -17.14
C ARG A 306 -22.30 1.58 -15.92
N TYR A 307 -22.37 2.14 -14.70
CA TYR A 307 -22.08 1.36 -13.50
C TYR A 307 -22.98 0.13 -13.36
N VAL A 308 -24.31 0.34 -13.36
CA VAL A 308 -25.28 -0.73 -13.15
C VAL A 308 -25.33 -1.72 -14.33
N SER A 309 -25.24 -1.23 -15.57
CA SER A 309 -25.42 -2.08 -16.76
C SER A 309 -24.16 -2.88 -17.12
N ASP A 310 -22.97 -2.28 -16.92
CA ASP A 310 -21.73 -2.78 -17.52
C ASP A 310 -20.69 -3.14 -16.46
N TRP A 311 -20.42 -2.21 -15.52
CA TRP A 311 -19.27 -2.37 -14.62
C TRP A 311 -19.57 -3.21 -13.39
N GLU A 312 -20.71 -3.04 -12.74
CA GLU A 312 -21.13 -3.84 -11.58
C GLU A 312 -21.22 -5.34 -11.92
N PRO A 313 -21.87 -5.77 -13.03
CA PRO A 313 -21.88 -7.18 -13.42
C PRO A 313 -20.47 -7.74 -13.73
N ARG A 314 -19.54 -6.87 -14.13
CA ARG A 314 -18.16 -7.27 -14.40
C ARG A 314 -17.37 -7.52 -13.12
N VAL A 315 -17.59 -6.73 -12.07
CA VAL A 315 -17.01 -6.99 -10.75
C VAL A 315 -17.33 -8.41 -10.27
N GLY A 316 -18.57 -8.87 -10.48
CA GLY A 316 -19.00 -10.22 -10.10
C GLY A 316 -18.33 -11.37 -10.88
N LYS A 317 -17.75 -11.10 -12.06
CA LYS A 317 -17.11 -12.11 -12.91
C LYS A 317 -15.59 -12.15 -12.78
N GLU A 318 -14.98 -11.01 -12.46
CA GLU A 318 -13.54 -10.84 -12.44
C GLU A 318 -12.94 -11.12 -11.06
N CYS A 319 -11.65 -11.47 -11.03
CA CYS A 319 -10.94 -11.76 -9.79
C CYS A 319 -10.74 -10.51 -8.91
N CYS A 320 -10.65 -9.34 -9.53
CA CYS A 320 -9.86 -8.25 -8.99
C CYS A 320 -10.54 -6.90 -9.28
N GLY A 321 -10.98 -6.21 -8.22
CA GLY A 321 -11.71 -4.96 -8.34
C GLY A 321 -10.88 -3.81 -8.93
N ASP A 322 -9.58 -3.79 -8.67
CA ASP A 322 -8.63 -2.82 -9.25
C ASP A 322 -8.42 -3.01 -10.76
N MET A 323 -8.48 -4.24 -11.25
CA MET A 323 -8.52 -4.50 -12.69
C MET A 323 -9.82 -3.96 -13.32
N VAL A 324 -10.96 -4.15 -12.65
CA VAL A 324 -12.24 -3.59 -13.12
C VAL A 324 -12.23 -2.06 -13.08
N LEU A 325 -11.63 -1.45 -12.04
CA LEU A 325 -11.43 0.01 -11.97
C LEU A 325 -10.60 0.50 -13.15
N ALA A 326 -9.49 -0.17 -13.47
CA ALA A 326 -8.65 0.20 -14.60
C ALA A 326 -9.41 0.14 -15.92
N THR A 327 -10.29 -0.86 -16.09
CA THR A 327 -11.14 -0.92 -17.28
C THR A 327 -12.13 0.24 -17.31
N ALA A 328 -12.84 0.51 -16.21
CA ALA A 328 -13.80 1.61 -16.13
C ALA A 328 -13.14 2.97 -16.39
N LEU A 329 -11.91 3.17 -15.89
CA LEU A 329 -11.11 4.37 -16.15
C LEU A 329 -10.69 4.46 -17.63
N THR A 330 -10.23 3.37 -18.23
CA THR A 330 -9.88 3.32 -19.65
C THR A 330 -11.08 3.66 -20.54
N GLU A 331 -12.25 3.07 -20.25
CA GLU A 331 -13.50 3.37 -20.96
C GLU A 331 -13.96 4.81 -20.74
N SER A 332 -13.56 5.41 -19.62
CA SER A 332 -13.75 6.84 -19.32
C SER A 332 -12.66 7.75 -19.89
N ALA A 333 -11.83 7.26 -20.83
CA ALA A 333 -10.71 7.98 -21.43
C ALA A 333 -9.69 8.53 -20.41
N VAL A 334 -9.49 7.81 -19.31
CA VAL A 334 -8.45 8.07 -18.31
C VAL A 334 -7.28 7.12 -18.54
N GLU A 335 -6.09 7.68 -18.74
CA GLU A 335 -4.89 6.92 -19.06
C GLU A 335 -4.14 6.47 -17.80
N TYR A 336 -3.56 5.26 -17.88
CA TYR A 336 -2.71 4.71 -16.83
C TYR A 336 -1.27 5.23 -16.94
N TYR A 337 -0.71 5.67 -15.81
CA TYR A 337 0.66 6.13 -15.66
C TYR A 337 1.37 5.35 -14.56
N SER A 338 2.50 4.71 -14.91
CA SER A 338 3.28 3.96 -13.93
C SER A 338 3.90 4.88 -12.88
N ALA A 339 3.64 4.60 -11.60
CA ALA A 339 4.30 5.25 -10.46
C ALA A 339 5.37 4.36 -9.81
N PHE A 340 5.82 3.30 -10.47
CA PHE A 340 6.98 2.56 -10.01
C PHE A 340 8.26 3.40 -10.22
N PRO A 341 9.17 3.49 -9.23
CA PRO A 341 9.15 2.81 -7.93
C PRO A 341 8.56 3.65 -6.78
N ILE A 342 8.14 4.90 -7.02
CA ILE A 342 7.76 5.82 -5.93
C ILE A 342 6.54 5.35 -5.14
N MET A 343 5.58 4.67 -5.77
CA MET A 343 4.56 3.89 -5.07
C MET A 343 4.97 2.42 -5.07
N GLN A 344 5.01 1.81 -3.89
CA GLN A 344 5.57 0.48 -3.69
C GLN A 344 4.54 -0.50 -3.13
N GLY A 345 4.43 -1.68 -3.75
CA GLY A 345 3.60 -2.80 -3.29
C GLY A 345 4.28 -3.69 -2.26
N GLU A 346 5.58 -3.53 -2.10
CA GLU A 346 6.38 -4.18 -1.06
C GLU A 346 6.46 -3.34 0.23
N SER A 347 7.00 -3.96 1.28
CA SER A 347 7.47 -3.31 2.51
C SER A 347 8.99 -3.09 2.43
N PRO A 348 9.60 -2.28 3.32
CA PRO A 348 11.07 -2.23 3.45
C PRO A 348 11.71 -3.61 3.68
N GLY A 349 10.96 -4.50 4.35
CA GLY A 349 11.33 -5.90 4.58
C GLY A 349 11.39 -6.70 3.28
N SER A 350 10.33 -6.66 2.48
CA SER A 350 10.17 -7.54 1.31
C SER A 350 10.76 -7.01 0.02
N LEU A 351 11.11 -5.71 -0.04
CA LEU A 351 11.63 -5.07 -1.25
C LEU A 351 12.95 -5.70 -1.75
N ASP A 352 13.03 -5.88 -3.07
CA ASP A 352 14.26 -6.13 -3.81
C ASP A 352 15.07 -4.83 -3.96
N TRP A 353 15.95 -4.55 -2.99
CA TRP A 353 16.77 -3.35 -2.99
C TRP A 353 17.77 -3.39 -4.15
N THR A 354 17.64 -2.40 -5.05
CA THR A 354 18.43 -2.28 -6.29
C THR A 354 18.57 -0.81 -6.68
N GLU A 355 19.55 -0.52 -7.55
CA GLU A 355 19.78 0.82 -8.13
C GLU A 355 18.51 1.46 -8.71
N ARG A 356 17.56 0.66 -9.23
CA ARG A 356 16.30 1.13 -9.81
C ARG A 356 15.45 1.97 -8.85
N HIS A 357 15.54 1.68 -7.55
CA HIS A 357 14.78 2.37 -6.50
C HIS A 357 15.60 3.51 -5.90
N TRP A 358 16.93 3.33 -5.84
CA TRP A 358 17.84 4.02 -4.92
C TRP A 358 17.61 5.53 -4.81
N CYS A 359 17.55 6.21 -5.96
CA CYS A 359 17.42 7.67 -6.01
C CYS A 359 15.98 8.17 -6.19
N ALA A 360 14.98 7.28 -6.18
CA ALA A 360 13.58 7.68 -6.25
C ALA A 360 13.05 8.07 -4.86
N PRO A 361 12.13 9.04 -4.78
CA PRO A 361 11.35 9.30 -3.57
C PRO A 361 10.46 8.12 -3.20
N VAL A 362 10.16 7.99 -1.91
CA VAL A 362 9.24 6.96 -1.41
C VAL A 362 7.90 7.61 -1.09
N VAL A 363 6.87 7.39 -1.92
CA VAL A 363 5.51 7.88 -1.66
C VAL A 363 4.70 6.90 -0.83
N SER A 364 4.84 5.59 -1.07
CA SER A 364 4.10 4.58 -0.32
C SER A 364 4.86 3.29 -0.11
N TRP A 365 4.45 2.53 0.90
CA TRP A 365 4.77 1.12 1.11
C TRP A 365 3.49 0.36 1.45
N HIS A 366 3.47 -0.95 1.22
CA HIS A 366 2.33 -1.80 1.51
C HIS A 366 2.74 -3.06 2.30
N HIS A 367 1.73 -3.80 2.78
CA HIS A 367 1.90 -4.91 3.73
C HIS A 367 2.53 -4.46 5.05
N MET A 368 2.21 -3.23 5.47
CA MET A 368 2.76 -2.62 6.68
C MET A 368 1.95 -3.04 7.91
N THR A 369 2.64 -3.39 8.99
CA THR A 369 1.99 -3.53 10.30
C THR A 369 1.75 -2.15 10.92
N ALA A 370 0.94 -2.11 11.98
CA ALA A 370 0.75 -0.89 12.77
C ALA A 370 2.08 -0.31 13.29
N ASP A 371 2.97 -1.18 13.75
CA ASP A 371 4.30 -0.78 14.25
C ASP A 371 5.18 -0.21 13.14
N ASP A 372 5.13 -0.80 11.93
CA ASP A 372 5.89 -0.28 10.79
C ASP A 372 5.39 1.10 10.34
N ILE A 373 4.06 1.32 10.37
CA ILE A 373 3.46 2.62 10.02
C ILE A 373 3.88 3.68 11.03
N ASP A 374 3.85 3.38 12.33
CA ASP A 374 4.30 4.31 13.37
C ASP A 374 5.80 4.64 13.24
N MET A 375 6.63 3.63 12.97
CA MET A 375 8.06 3.81 12.73
C MET A 375 8.35 4.69 11.52
N LEU A 376 7.70 4.45 10.38
CA LEU A 376 7.83 5.27 9.18
C LEU A 376 7.34 6.69 9.40
N TRP A 377 6.27 6.86 10.19
CA TRP A 377 5.79 8.18 10.59
C TRP A 377 6.81 8.93 11.46
N GLY A 378 7.42 8.26 12.43
CA GLY A 378 8.51 8.78 13.25
C GLY A 378 9.69 9.26 12.39
N PHE A 379 10.12 8.44 11.42
CA PHE A 379 11.16 8.81 10.47
C PHE A 379 10.78 10.04 9.64
N GLN A 380 9.56 10.11 9.10
CA GLN A 380 9.13 11.30 8.34
C GLN A 380 9.14 12.56 9.20
N LYS A 381 8.66 12.50 10.45
CA LYS A 381 8.70 13.65 11.37
C LYS A 381 10.14 14.11 11.63
N SER A 382 11.06 13.18 11.84
CA SER A 382 12.48 13.49 12.02
C SER A 382 13.08 14.14 10.77
N TRP A 383 12.74 13.60 9.60
CA TRP A 383 13.17 14.12 8.31
C TRP A 383 12.69 15.55 8.09
N THR A 384 11.38 15.82 8.25
CA THR A 384 10.84 17.18 8.04
C THR A 384 11.30 18.17 9.09
N LYS A 385 11.58 17.73 10.34
CA LYS A 385 12.22 18.58 11.36
C LYS A 385 13.60 19.06 10.92
N THR A 386 14.37 18.19 10.26
CA THR A 386 15.79 18.45 9.93
C THR A 386 15.95 19.10 8.56
N GLU A 387 15.23 18.61 7.56
CA GLU A 387 15.40 18.94 6.14
C GLU A 387 14.29 19.85 5.60
N GLY A 388 13.22 20.05 6.38
CA GLY A 388 12.03 20.80 5.96
C GLY A 388 11.09 19.99 5.06
N TRP A 389 10.05 20.65 4.55
CA TRP A 389 9.00 20.04 3.73
C TRP A 389 9.28 20.07 2.22
N ASP A 390 10.28 20.84 1.78
CA ASP A 390 10.61 21.00 0.36
C ASP A 390 11.60 19.95 -0.16
N LYS A 391 12.09 19.06 0.71
CA LYS A 391 13.06 18.01 0.37
C LYS A 391 12.49 16.62 0.60
N ALA A 392 12.45 15.82 -0.47
CA ALA A 392 12.00 14.45 -0.41
C ALA A 392 13.06 13.53 0.21
N TYR A 393 12.63 12.55 1.00
CA TYR A 393 13.49 11.41 1.34
C TYR A 393 13.39 10.33 0.28
N LEU A 394 14.50 9.65 0.03
CA LEU A 394 14.65 8.65 -1.04
C LEU A 394 14.64 7.23 -0.48
N PHE A 395 14.54 6.23 -1.38
CA PHE A 395 14.77 4.83 -1.01
C PHE A 395 16.14 4.64 -0.36
N LYS A 396 17.18 5.35 -0.82
CA LYS A 396 18.49 5.40 -0.15
C LYS A 396 18.38 5.75 1.34
N ASN A 397 17.61 6.77 1.70
CA ASN A 397 17.44 7.17 3.10
C ASN A 397 16.69 6.10 3.89
N ALA A 398 15.63 5.53 3.32
CA ALA A 398 14.89 4.42 3.93
C ALA A 398 15.76 3.16 4.11
N PHE A 399 16.68 2.87 3.19
CA PHE A 399 17.61 1.75 3.32
C PHE A 399 18.51 1.93 4.55
N TYR A 400 19.13 3.10 4.70
CA TYR A 400 20.01 3.37 5.84
C TYR A 400 19.27 3.43 7.18
N GLU A 401 18.00 3.84 7.18
CA GLU A 401 17.19 3.87 8.39
C GLU A 401 16.69 2.48 8.80
N PHE A 402 16.13 1.72 7.86
CA PHE A 402 15.34 0.52 8.19
C PHE A 402 16.03 -0.79 7.85
N VAL A 403 17.03 -0.79 6.97
CA VAL A 403 17.65 -2.02 6.47
C VAL A 403 19.07 -2.17 6.98
N ASP A 404 19.95 -1.21 6.69
CA ASP A 404 21.37 -1.25 7.03
C ASP A 404 21.65 -1.60 8.50
N PRO A 405 20.92 -1.04 9.51
CA PRO A 405 21.18 -1.33 10.92
C PRO A 405 20.89 -2.79 11.33
N ILE A 406 20.13 -3.52 10.51
CA ILE A 406 19.67 -4.88 10.81
C ILE A 406 20.50 -5.93 10.05
N LEU A 407 21.21 -5.53 9.00
CA LEU A 407 22.05 -6.44 8.21
C LEU A 407 23.21 -6.97 9.06
N THR A 408 23.38 -8.29 9.05
CA THR A 408 24.43 -9.00 9.79
C THR A 408 24.92 -10.18 8.95
N GLU A 409 26.10 -10.73 9.23
CA GLU A 409 26.58 -11.91 8.51
C GLU A 409 25.70 -13.14 8.75
N ARG A 410 25.12 -13.24 9.95
CA ARG A 410 24.21 -14.32 10.35
C ARG A 410 23.17 -13.84 11.36
N LYS A 411 21.93 -14.30 11.17
CA LYS A 411 20.78 -14.04 12.03
C LYS A 411 19.89 -15.27 12.11
N GLU A 412 19.68 -15.74 13.32
CA GLU A 412 18.78 -16.87 13.60
C GLU A 412 17.32 -16.43 13.63
N GLU A 413 16.42 -17.38 13.41
CA GLU A 413 14.96 -17.16 13.47
C GLU A 413 14.49 -16.00 12.56
N TRP A 414 15.11 -15.88 11.40
CA TRP A 414 14.92 -14.77 10.49
C TRP A 414 14.84 -15.24 9.05
N ASP A 415 13.77 -14.88 8.35
CA ASP A 415 13.57 -15.17 6.95
C ASP A 415 13.90 -13.92 6.12
N ASN A 416 15.09 -13.89 5.48
CA ASN A 416 15.49 -12.81 4.57
C ASN A 416 14.95 -12.97 3.13
N LEU A 417 14.04 -13.92 2.89
CA LEU A 417 13.38 -14.14 1.60
C LEU A 417 14.33 -14.50 0.44
N SER A 418 15.53 -15.04 0.72
CA SER A 418 16.42 -15.52 -0.33
C SER A 418 15.75 -16.62 -1.17
N GLN A 419 15.74 -16.47 -2.49
CA GLN A 419 14.97 -17.37 -3.36
C GLN A 419 15.50 -17.53 -4.80
N ASP A 420 16.58 -16.83 -5.15
CA ASP A 420 17.10 -16.79 -6.54
C ASP A 420 17.78 -18.10 -6.94
N ILE A 421 18.40 -18.80 -5.97
CA ILE A 421 18.94 -20.15 -6.15
C ILE A 421 18.39 -21.03 -5.03
N LYS A 422 17.74 -22.14 -5.37
CA LYS A 422 17.13 -23.08 -4.41
C LYS A 422 17.88 -24.40 -4.46
N ILE A 423 18.72 -24.65 -3.46
CA ILE A 423 19.45 -25.90 -3.29
C ILE A 423 18.72 -26.69 -2.20
N ARG A 424 17.85 -27.61 -2.62
CA ARG A 424 17.12 -28.51 -1.73
C ARG A 424 17.10 -29.90 -2.33
N LYS A 425 17.21 -30.91 -1.48
CA LYS A 425 17.08 -32.29 -1.92
C LYS A 425 15.62 -32.55 -2.35
N PRO A 426 15.36 -33.05 -3.57
CA PRO A 426 14.02 -33.43 -3.99
C PRO A 426 13.42 -34.50 -3.07
N GLY A 427 12.13 -34.36 -2.76
CA GLY A 427 11.40 -35.39 -2.00
C GLY A 427 11.22 -36.67 -2.83
N SER A 428 11.07 -37.82 -2.18
CA SER A 428 10.85 -39.12 -2.86
C SER A 428 9.59 -39.18 -3.70
N GLU A 429 8.63 -38.29 -3.45
CA GLU A 429 7.37 -38.15 -4.19
C GLU A 429 7.48 -37.23 -5.42
N GLU A 430 8.57 -36.46 -5.54
CA GLU A 430 8.79 -35.63 -6.72
C GLU A 430 9.19 -36.53 -7.90
N GLY A 431 8.39 -36.51 -8.97
CA GLY A 431 8.68 -37.30 -10.18
C GLY A 431 10.04 -36.93 -10.78
N LEU A 432 10.74 -37.91 -11.36
CA LEU A 432 12.12 -37.74 -11.87
C LEU A 432 12.30 -36.57 -12.86
N ASN A 433 11.24 -36.21 -13.59
CA ASN A 433 11.23 -35.11 -14.56
C ASN A 433 10.70 -33.79 -13.98
N SER A 434 10.53 -33.68 -12.66
CA SER A 434 10.13 -32.44 -12.02
C SER A 434 11.23 -31.38 -12.18
N GLU A 435 10.83 -30.11 -12.24
CA GLU A 435 11.78 -28.99 -12.30
C GLU A 435 12.77 -29.02 -11.13
N ALA A 436 12.29 -29.39 -9.94
CA ALA A 436 13.11 -29.50 -8.74
C ALA A 436 14.14 -30.64 -8.82
N ASN A 437 13.78 -31.82 -9.35
CA ASN A 437 14.72 -32.90 -9.60
C ASN A 437 15.79 -32.48 -10.62
N MET A 438 15.37 -31.89 -11.74
CA MET A 438 16.30 -31.41 -12.77
C MET A 438 17.24 -30.33 -12.25
N ALA A 439 16.75 -29.41 -11.40
CA ALA A 439 17.57 -28.39 -10.77
C ALA A 439 18.62 -29.01 -9.82
N TRP A 440 18.23 -30.01 -9.01
CA TRP A 440 19.13 -30.69 -8.08
C TRP A 440 20.35 -31.31 -8.77
N TYR A 441 20.14 -32.02 -9.88
CA TYR A 441 21.24 -32.70 -10.59
C TYR A 441 22.16 -31.75 -11.39
N LYS A 442 21.80 -30.47 -11.53
CA LYS A 442 22.68 -29.44 -12.12
C LYS A 442 23.73 -28.93 -11.14
N PHE A 443 23.52 -29.09 -9.84
CA PHE A 443 24.47 -28.68 -8.83
C PHE A 443 25.63 -29.68 -8.72
N SER A 444 26.84 -29.16 -8.53
CA SER A 444 28.00 -29.96 -8.14
C SER A 444 27.81 -30.58 -6.75
N GLU A 445 28.55 -31.64 -6.42
CA GLU A 445 28.50 -32.24 -5.08
C GLU A 445 28.84 -31.24 -3.97
N LYS A 446 29.74 -30.29 -4.24
CA LYS A 446 30.07 -29.21 -3.31
C LYS A 446 28.88 -28.29 -3.06
N GLU A 447 28.14 -27.93 -4.11
CA GLU A 447 26.93 -27.12 -3.97
C GLU A 447 25.81 -27.89 -3.27
N LYS A 448 25.65 -29.19 -3.57
CA LYS A 448 24.70 -30.06 -2.87
C LYS A 448 24.99 -30.13 -1.37
N ASN A 449 26.25 -30.11 -0.95
CA ASN A 449 26.62 -30.08 0.47
C ASN A 449 26.10 -28.83 1.20
N ALA A 450 25.68 -27.77 0.49
CA ALA A 450 25.01 -26.62 1.10
C ALA A 450 23.74 -26.98 1.88
N THR A 451 23.11 -28.13 1.57
CA THR A 451 21.94 -28.60 2.33
C THR A 451 22.32 -29.15 3.70
N GLN A 452 23.57 -29.58 3.93
CA GLN A 452 23.95 -30.31 5.13
C GLN A 452 24.02 -29.44 6.39
N SER A 453 24.36 -28.14 6.26
CA SER A 453 24.39 -27.22 7.38
C SER A 453 24.30 -25.76 6.95
N VAL A 454 23.98 -24.90 7.93
CA VAL A 454 24.01 -23.43 7.81
C VAL A 454 25.38 -22.95 7.29
N ASP A 455 26.47 -23.47 7.86
CA ASP A 455 27.84 -23.08 7.49
C ASP A 455 28.17 -23.44 6.04
N MET A 456 27.71 -24.60 5.57
CA MET A 456 27.93 -25.01 4.17
C MET A 456 27.11 -24.14 3.21
N CYS A 457 25.88 -23.78 3.57
CA CYS A 457 25.06 -22.86 2.78
C CYS A 457 25.71 -21.48 2.65
N GLU A 458 26.21 -20.94 3.76
CA GLU A 458 26.96 -19.69 3.79
C GLU A 458 28.22 -19.78 2.93
N SER A 459 29.01 -20.85 3.08
CA SER A 459 30.25 -21.05 2.31
C SER A 459 30.01 -21.06 0.81
N VAL A 460 28.95 -21.74 0.35
CA VAL A 460 28.61 -21.75 -1.09
C VAL A 460 28.19 -20.36 -1.56
N CYS A 461 27.49 -19.57 -0.73
CA CYS A 461 27.19 -18.18 -1.07
C CYS A 461 28.45 -17.32 -1.12
N LYS A 462 29.43 -17.52 -0.21
CA LYS A 462 30.71 -16.81 -0.24
C LYS A 462 31.50 -17.09 -1.52
N GLU A 463 31.38 -18.27 -2.11
CA GLU A 463 32.08 -18.61 -3.36
C GLU A 463 31.44 -18.01 -4.61
N ARG A 464 30.11 -17.85 -4.60
CA ARG A 464 29.39 -17.19 -5.70
C ARG A 464 29.55 -15.68 -5.58
N LYS A 465 30.22 -15.04 -6.55
CA LYS A 465 30.49 -13.59 -6.52
C LYS A 465 29.22 -12.75 -6.46
N GLU A 466 28.17 -13.18 -7.15
CA GLU A 466 26.88 -12.51 -7.25
C GLU A 466 25.95 -12.75 -6.05
N CYS A 467 26.33 -13.61 -5.09
CA CYS A 467 25.50 -13.88 -3.92
C CYS A 467 25.62 -12.73 -2.91
N LEU A 468 24.49 -12.11 -2.56
CA LEU A 468 24.40 -11.05 -1.56
C LEU A 468 23.77 -11.54 -0.26
N GLN A 469 23.00 -12.62 -0.29
CA GLN A 469 22.34 -13.15 0.90
C GLN A 469 22.04 -14.64 0.76
N TRP A 470 21.83 -15.30 1.90
CA TRP A 470 21.46 -16.71 1.96
C TRP A 470 20.49 -16.95 3.12
N ARG A 471 19.70 -18.03 3.04
CA ARG A 471 18.95 -18.59 4.17
C ARG A 471 19.01 -20.11 4.13
N TRP A 472 19.00 -20.71 5.31
CA TRP A 472 19.04 -22.15 5.48
C TRP A 472 17.97 -22.62 6.47
N ARG A 473 17.33 -23.75 6.16
CA ARG A 473 16.42 -24.46 7.06
C ARG A 473 16.29 -25.90 6.61
N ARG A 474 16.54 -26.87 7.51
CA ARG A 474 16.20 -28.30 7.33
C ARG A 474 16.50 -28.84 5.92
N GLU A 475 17.78 -28.84 5.55
CA GLU A 475 18.23 -29.32 4.23
C GLU A 475 17.84 -28.45 3.02
N GLU A 476 17.29 -27.26 3.26
CA GLU A 476 17.05 -26.25 2.23
C GLU A 476 18.07 -25.12 2.39
N CYS A 477 18.91 -24.91 1.38
CA CYS A 477 19.77 -23.73 1.25
C CYS A 477 19.27 -22.86 0.10
N LEU A 478 18.84 -21.65 0.39
CA LEU A 478 18.39 -20.69 -0.62
C LEU A 478 19.30 -19.47 -0.62
N GLN A 479 19.68 -19.01 -1.81
CA GLN A 479 20.59 -17.87 -1.99
C GLN A 479 19.91 -16.76 -2.77
N GLY A 480 20.37 -15.52 -2.56
CA GLY A 480 19.84 -14.32 -3.17
C GLY A 480 20.93 -13.45 -3.79
N LYS A 481 20.61 -12.87 -4.95
CA LYS A 481 21.42 -11.93 -5.73
C LYS A 481 21.04 -10.47 -5.50
N VAL A 482 19.94 -10.25 -4.79
CA VAL A 482 19.46 -8.94 -4.37
C VAL A 482 19.35 -8.90 -2.85
N VAL A 483 19.42 -7.70 -2.28
CA VAL A 483 19.26 -7.50 -0.84
C VAL A 483 17.78 -7.42 -0.52
N ARG A 484 17.34 -8.24 0.43
CA ARG A 484 16.03 -8.20 1.09
C ARG A 484 16.28 -8.30 2.59
N LEU A 485 15.61 -7.46 3.35
CA LEU A 485 15.70 -7.54 4.81
C LEU A 485 14.88 -8.72 5.33
N GLY A 486 13.70 -8.96 4.76
CA GLY A 486 12.74 -9.95 5.21
C GLY A 486 12.19 -9.66 6.61
N ARG A 487 11.86 -10.71 7.36
CA ARG A 487 11.21 -10.59 8.67
C ARG A 487 11.58 -11.73 9.60
N LYS A 488 11.23 -11.58 10.88
CA LYS A 488 11.33 -12.68 11.85
C LYS A 488 10.52 -13.89 11.35
N SER A 489 11.09 -15.09 11.49
CA SER A 489 10.41 -16.33 11.13
C SER A 489 9.12 -16.50 11.95
N GLU A 490 8.05 -16.92 11.30
CA GLU A 490 6.79 -17.25 11.99
C GLU A 490 6.99 -18.49 12.86
N LYS A 491 6.69 -18.36 14.15
CA LYS A 491 6.69 -19.49 15.07
C LYS A 491 5.45 -20.33 14.79
N ARG A 492 5.63 -21.62 14.49
CA ARG A 492 4.53 -22.58 14.44
C ARG A 492 4.41 -23.26 15.81
N GLU A 493 3.21 -23.27 16.39
CA GLU A 493 2.95 -23.98 17.64
C GLU A 493 3.38 -25.45 17.53
N GLY A 494 4.10 -25.95 18.54
CA GLY A 494 4.61 -27.32 18.58
C GLY A 494 5.86 -27.60 17.71
N LYS A 495 6.47 -26.57 17.10
CA LYS A 495 7.60 -26.69 16.18
C LYS A 495 8.74 -25.74 16.56
N GLU A 496 9.31 -25.97 17.74
CA GLU A 496 10.55 -25.29 18.17
C GLU A 496 11.70 -25.65 17.20
N ASN A 497 12.54 -24.68 16.85
CA ASN A 497 13.69 -24.82 15.90
C ASN A 497 13.31 -25.08 14.42
N GLU A 498 12.19 -24.51 13.94
CA GLU A 498 11.82 -24.45 12.51
C GLU A 498 12.13 -23.11 11.82
N GLY A 499 12.78 -22.18 12.52
CA GLY A 499 13.14 -20.89 11.94
C GLY A 499 14.16 -20.99 10.82
N TRP A 500 14.19 -19.99 9.96
CA TRP A 500 15.28 -19.80 9.01
C TRP A 500 16.50 -19.22 9.73
N SER A 501 17.68 -19.75 9.44
CA SER A 501 18.95 -19.06 9.68
C SER A 501 19.30 -18.28 8.42
N SER A 502 19.42 -16.97 8.50
CA SER A 502 19.70 -16.10 7.35
C SER A 502 21.02 -15.37 7.50
N GLY A 503 21.63 -14.96 6.40
CA GLY A 503 22.83 -14.15 6.41
C GLY A 503 22.94 -13.27 5.17
N TRP A 504 23.76 -12.22 5.30
CA TRP A 504 24.02 -11.25 4.25
C TRP A 504 25.52 -11.09 4.05
N MET A 505 25.94 -10.94 2.80
CA MET A 505 27.33 -10.61 2.45
C MET A 505 27.54 -9.11 2.63
N VAL A 506 27.58 -8.66 3.89
CA VAL A 506 27.51 -7.24 4.28
C VAL A 506 28.52 -6.37 3.52
N ASP A 507 29.76 -6.82 3.35
CA ASP A 507 30.77 -6.06 2.61
C ASP A 507 30.43 -5.90 1.12
N ARG A 508 29.89 -6.95 0.48
CA ARG A 508 29.42 -6.86 -0.92
C ARG A 508 28.24 -5.92 -1.05
N ILE A 509 27.34 -5.93 -0.06
CA ILE A 509 26.19 -5.02 -0.04
C ILE A 509 26.66 -3.58 0.11
N ARG A 510 27.60 -3.31 1.02
CA ARG A 510 28.21 -1.98 1.21
C ARG A 510 28.88 -1.49 -0.06
N ASP A 511 29.55 -2.36 -0.80
CA ASP A 511 30.17 -1.98 -2.07
C ASP A 511 29.11 -1.73 -3.16
N ALA A 512 28.06 -2.56 -3.24
CA ALA A 512 26.95 -2.33 -4.17
C ALA A 512 26.23 -1.00 -3.92
N VAL A 513 25.91 -0.65 -2.67
CA VAL A 513 25.22 0.62 -2.36
C VAL A 513 26.12 1.85 -2.60
N LYS A 514 27.45 1.69 -2.51
CA LYS A 514 28.39 2.76 -2.90
C LYS A 514 28.37 2.97 -4.42
N GLU A 515 28.33 1.88 -5.20
CA GLU A 515 28.23 1.94 -6.66
C GLU A 515 26.93 2.61 -7.14
N TRP A 516 25.81 2.39 -6.43
CA TRP A 516 24.54 3.08 -6.72
C TRP A 516 24.59 4.60 -6.49
N GLY A 517 25.61 5.10 -5.80
CA GLY A 517 25.91 6.52 -5.70
C GLY A 517 25.11 7.29 -4.63
N GLN A 518 25.28 8.61 -4.63
CA GLN A 518 24.76 9.48 -3.57
C GLN A 518 23.42 10.15 -3.88
N CYS A 519 22.89 10.00 -5.09
CA CYS A 519 21.66 10.64 -5.57
C CYS A 519 21.72 12.17 -5.50
N GLU A 520 22.33 12.82 -6.50
CA GLU A 520 22.43 14.28 -6.57
C GLU A 520 21.06 14.96 -6.57
N GLU A 521 20.09 14.38 -7.29
CA GLU A 521 18.72 14.87 -7.37
C GLU A 521 17.71 13.70 -7.26
N PRO A 522 16.52 13.93 -6.67
CA PRO A 522 15.47 12.93 -6.63
C PRO A 522 14.98 12.53 -8.03
N SER A 523 15.02 11.23 -8.33
CA SER A 523 14.52 10.65 -9.57
C SER A 523 13.00 10.49 -9.52
N TRP A 524 12.28 11.56 -9.86
CA TRP A 524 10.82 11.54 -10.05
C TRP A 524 10.38 10.88 -11.37
N LYS A 525 11.13 9.90 -11.89
CA LYS A 525 10.81 9.20 -13.13
C LYS A 525 9.41 8.60 -13.02
N TRP A 526 8.47 9.26 -13.67
CA TRP A 526 7.06 8.93 -13.75
C TRP A 526 6.71 8.95 -15.23
N ASN A 527 6.03 7.91 -15.72
CA ASN A 527 5.73 7.70 -17.14
C ASN A 527 6.93 7.35 -18.06
N GLN A 528 7.80 6.41 -17.65
CA GLN A 528 8.75 5.75 -18.57
C GLN A 528 8.26 4.37 -19.02
#